data_AF-A0A7K1C7P7-F1
#
_entry.id   AF-A0A7K1C7P7-F1
#
_cell.length_a   1.000
_cell.length_b   1.000
_cell.length_c   1.000
_cell.angle_alpha   90.00
_cell.angle_beta   90.00
_cell.angle_gamma   90.00
#
_symmetry.space_group_name_H-M   'P 1'
#
loop_
_entity.id
_entity.type
_entity.pdbx_description
1 polymer ?
#
loop_
_entity_poly.entity_id
_entity_poly.type
_entity_poly.pdbx_seq_one_letter_code
_entity_poly.pdbx_strand_id
1 'polypeptide(L)'
;MDPDSVGTLMTAFVLLVLVVVLVLRRRRIIRDRRARAVVDDLPDAVDLLLAALRAGHTPILAIELLARHAPLSVREAFRAVLASVGSGERLGTALDEIPRVLGPIARPLTEILADGDRLGIPIDQIAYQLSIAARHHRRRQAESSARKLPVQLAVPLVACTLPSFVVLVIVPVIAATLGHIRIPTS
;
A
#
# COMPACT_ATOMS: atom_id res chain seq x y z
N MET A 1 43.38 -19.16 14.10
CA MET A 1 42.06 -18.64 13.72
C MET A 1 41.07 -19.69 14.18
N ASP A 2 40.48 -19.51 15.35
CA ASP A 2 39.84 -20.59 16.08
C ASP A 2 38.52 -21.00 15.43
N PRO A 3 38.26 -22.31 15.27
CA PRO A 3 37.06 -22.83 14.59
C PRO A 3 35.74 -22.38 15.26
N ASP A 4 35.78 -22.05 16.54
CA ASP A 4 34.62 -21.59 17.33
C ASP A 4 34.21 -20.14 16.97
N SER A 5 35.18 -19.31 16.56
CA SER A 5 34.93 -17.93 16.12
C SER A 5 34.22 -17.89 14.76
N VAL A 6 34.55 -18.84 13.88
CA VAL A 6 33.93 -18.95 12.54
C VAL A 6 32.47 -19.40 12.64
N GLY A 7 32.17 -20.36 13.53
CA GLY A 7 30.80 -20.81 13.79
C GLY A 7 29.91 -19.73 14.40
N THR A 8 30.47 -18.93 15.32
CA THR A 8 29.73 -17.82 15.95
C THR A 8 29.43 -16.69 14.96
N LEU A 9 30.39 -16.35 14.08
CA LEU A 9 30.17 -15.36 13.02
C LEU A 9 29.14 -15.83 11.99
N MET A 10 29.15 -17.12 11.65
CA MET A 10 28.23 -17.68 10.67
C MET A 10 26.80 -17.78 11.20
N THR A 11 26.62 -18.20 12.47
CA THR A 11 25.31 -18.21 13.13
C THR A 11 24.77 -16.79 13.30
N ALA A 12 25.62 -15.82 13.67
CA ALA A 12 25.26 -14.42 13.74
C ALA A 12 24.81 -13.87 12.37
N PHE A 13 25.52 -14.22 11.28
CA PHE A 13 25.17 -13.80 9.92
C PHE A 13 23.83 -14.39 9.47
N VAL A 14 23.61 -15.69 9.71
CA VAL A 14 22.34 -16.35 9.37
C VAL A 14 21.17 -15.74 10.15
N LEU A 15 21.36 -15.49 11.44
CA LEU A 15 20.33 -14.90 12.30
C LEU A 15 20.04 -13.44 11.89
N LEU A 16 21.08 -12.67 11.55
CA LEU A 16 20.94 -11.32 10.98
C LEU A 16 20.11 -11.33 9.69
N VAL A 17 20.47 -12.19 8.72
CA VAL A 17 19.75 -12.30 7.45
C VAL A 17 18.31 -12.73 7.67
N LEU A 18 18.07 -13.71 8.55
CA LEU A 18 16.72 -14.18 8.89
C LEU A 18 15.86 -13.06 9.49
N VAL A 19 16.42 -12.30 10.44
CA VAL A 19 15.73 -11.17 11.08
C VAL A 19 15.43 -10.07 10.06
N VAL A 20 16.41 -9.70 9.22
CA VAL A 20 16.23 -8.69 8.16
C VAL A 20 15.13 -9.13 7.20
N VAL A 21 15.14 -10.38 6.73
CA VAL A 21 14.12 -10.92 5.84
C VAL A 21 12.73 -10.93 6.50
N LEU A 22 12.63 -11.34 7.77
CA LEU A 22 11.37 -11.33 8.52
C LEU A 22 10.82 -9.91 8.67
N VAL A 23 11.67 -8.93 8.99
CA VAL A 23 11.28 -7.52 9.13
C VAL A 23 10.80 -6.97 7.78
N LEU A 24 11.53 -7.21 6.69
CA LEU A 24 11.15 -6.78 5.35
C LEU A 24 9.84 -7.44 4.89
N ARG A 25 9.66 -8.73 5.16
CA ARG A 25 8.42 -9.47 4.84
C ARG A 25 7.23 -8.94 5.62
N ARG A 26 7.38 -8.71 6.94
CA ARG A 26 6.33 -8.09 7.77
C ARG A 26 5.97 -6.71 7.24
N ARG A 27 6.95 -5.86 6.94
CA ARG A 27 6.73 -4.51 6.38
C ARG A 27 5.99 -4.57 5.05
N ARG A 28 6.35 -5.50 4.16
CA ARG A 28 5.67 -5.70 2.86
C ARG A 28 4.21 -6.11 3.06
N ILE A 29 3.92 -7.10 3.90
CA ILE A 29 2.54 -7.56 4.16
C ILE A 29 1.67 -6.41 4.70
N ILE A 30 2.17 -5.63 5.64
CA ILE A 30 1.42 -4.49 6.21
C ILE A 30 1.15 -3.43 5.12
N ARG A 31 2.16 -3.11 4.31
CA ARG A 31 2.02 -2.17 3.19
C ARG A 31 0.99 -2.66 2.17
N ASP A 32 1.04 -3.93 1.78
CA ASP A 32 0.14 -4.52 0.81
C ASP A 32 -1.31 -4.62 1.34
N ARG A 33 -1.48 -4.80 2.65
CA ARG A 33 -2.80 -4.75 3.29
C ARG A 33 -3.36 -3.34 3.29
N ARG A 34 -2.55 -2.34 3.66
CA ARG A 34 -2.96 -0.93 3.64
C ARG A 34 -3.28 -0.45 2.23
N ALA A 35 -2.45 -0.80 1.25
CA ALA A 35 -2.70 -0.47 -0.16
C ALA A 35 -4.01 -1.09 -0.67
N ARG A 36 -4.30 -2.35 -0.30
CA ARG A 36 -5.58 -2.99 -0.63
C ARG A 36 -6.77 -2.29 0.02
N ALA A 37 -6.69 -1.99 1.32
CA ALA A 37 -7.74 -1.25 2.02
C ALA A 37 -8.02 0.11 1.36
N VAL A 38 -6.99 0.85 0.95
CA VAL A 38 -7.16 2.11 0.23
C VAL A 38 -7.85 1.90 -1.13
N VAL A 39 -7.50 0.85 -1.87
CA VAL A 39 -8.15 0.54 -3.17
C VAL A 39 -9.63 0.22 -3.00
N ASP A 40 -9.99 -0.49 -1.93
CA ASP A 40 -11.36 -0.89 -1.66
C ASP A 40 -12.20 0.28 -1.09
N ASP A 41 -11.60 1.15 -0.28
CA ASP A 41 -12.28 2.26 0.44
C ASP A 41 -12.32 3.59 -0.36
N LEU A 42 -11.40 3.80 -1.31
CA LEU A 42 -11.35 5.04 -2.09
C LEU A 42 -12.66 5.33 -2.86
N PRO A 43 -13.35 4.36 -3.48
CA PRO A 43 -14.64 4.58 -4.12
C PRO A 43 -15.69 5.19 -3.17
N ASP A 44 -15.77 4.71 -1.93
CA ASP A 44 -16.72 5.23 -0.94
C ASP A 44 -16.41 6.69 -0.58
N ALA A 45 -15.13 7.06 -0.51
CA ALA A 45 -14.74 8.47 -0.34
C ALA A 45 -15.11 9.32 -1.56
N VAL A 46 -14.97 8.80 -2.77
CA VAL A 46 -15.41 9.50 -3.99
C VAL A 46 -16.93 9.71 -4.00
N ASP A 47 -17.70 8.71 -3.59
CA ASP A 47 -19.16 8.81 -3.51
C ASP A 47 -19.61 9.85 -2.47
N LEU A 48 -18.96 9.90 -1.31
CA LEU A 48 -19.21 10.94 -0.30
C LEU A 48 -18.89 12.34 -0.82
N LEU A 49 -17.76 12.50 -1.52
CA LEU A 49 -17.38 13.77 -2.13
C LEU A 49 -18.43 14.21 -3.15
N LEU A 50 -18.83 13.31 -4.03
CA LEU A 50 -19.84 13.56 -5.06
C LEU A 50 -21.19 13.94 -4.43
N ALA A 51 -21.61 13.24 -3.38
CA ALA A 51 -22.84 13.53 -2.67
C ALA A 51 -22.81 14.94 -2.05
N ALA A 52 -21.69 15.32 -1.43
CA ALA A 52 -21.50 16.66 -0.87
C ALA A 52 -21.57 17.74 -1.95
N LEU A 53 -20.83 17.57 -3.04
CA LEU A 53 -20.83 18.52 -4.16
C LEU A 53 -22.22 18.65 -4.79
N ARG A 54 -22.94 17.54 -5.01
CA ARG A 54 -24.32 17.54 -5.52
C ARG A 54 -25.31 18.22 -4.57
N ALA A 55 -25.04 18.17 -3.27
CA ALA A 55 -25.81 18.89 -2.27
C ALA A 55 -25.46 20.39 -2.21
N GLY A 56 -24.61 20.90 -3.11
CA GLY A 56 -24.25 22.32 -3.17
C GLY A 56 -23.10 22.71 -2.25
N HIS A 57 -22.39 21.75 -1.65
CA HIS A 57 -21.27 22.07 -0.77
C HIS A 57 -20.08 22.57 -1.60
N THR A 58 -19.33 23.52 -1.04
CA THR A 58 -18.07 23.96 -1.63
C THR A 58 -17.03 22.83 -1.56
N PRO A 59 -16.00 22.82 -2.43
CA PRO A 59 -14.96 21.79 -2.42
C PRO A 59 -14.27 21.65 -1.05
N ILE A 60 -13.99 22.76 -0.37
CA ILE A 60 -13.37 22.74 0.96
C ILE A 60 -14.29 22.06 2.00
N LEU A 61 -15.59 22.35 1.97
CA LEU A 61 -16.56 21.75 2.87
C LEU A 61 -16.79 20.25 2.56
N ALA A 62 -16.72 19.89 1.29
CA ALA A 62 -16.77 18.49 0.86
C ALA A 62 -15.53 17.72 1.36
N ILE A 63 -14.34 18.32 1.32
CA ILE A 63 -13.11 17.75 1.89
C ILE A 63 -13.22 17.62 3.42
N GLU A 64 -13.84 18.59 4.10
CA GLU A 64 -14.13 18.44 5.54
C GLU A 64 -15.04 17.26 5.84
N LEU A 65 -16.06 17.03 5.01
CA LEU A 65 -16.93 15.86 5.15
C LEU A 65 -16.15 14.56 4.97
N LEU A 66 -15.20 14.50 4.03
CA LEU A 66 -14.29 13.36 3.88
C LEU A 66 -13.39 13.16 5.10
N ALA A 67 -12.81 14.23 5.61
CA ALA A 67 -11.95 14.17 6.81
C ALA A 67 -12.69 13.71 8.07
N ARG A 68 -14.03 13.85 8.10
CA ARG A 68 -14.89 13.38 9.19
C ARG A 68 -15.44 11.97 8.94
N HIS A 69 -15.93 11.67 7.74
CA HIS A 69 -16.77 10.51 7.47
C HIS A 69 -16.18 9.47 6.51
N ALA A 70 -15.10 9.80 5.77
CA ALA A 70 -14.50 8.83 4.85
C ALA A 70 -13.96 7.60 5.61
N PRO A 71 -13.78 6.46 4.93
CA PRO A 71 -13.18 5.27 5.55
C PRO A 71 -11.80 5.55 6.16
N LEU A 72 -11.44 4.79 7.20
CA LEU A 72 -10.22 5.05 7.99
C LEU A 72 -8.93 5.01 7.17
N SER A 73 -8.89 4.22 6.09
CA SER A 73 -7.70 4.08 5.24
C SER A 73 -7.35 5.35 4.46
N VAL A 74 -8.36 6.19 4.17
CA VAL A 74 -8.23 7.41 3.35
C VAL A 74 -8.49 8.70 4.13
N ARG A 75 -9.26 8.63 5.23
CA ARG A 75 -9.66 9.77 6.07
C ARG A 75 -8.48 10.63 6.52
N GLU A 76 -7.40 9.98 6.95
CA GLU A 76 -6.24 10.68 7.50
C GLU A 76 -5.52 11.54 6.45
N ALA A 77 -5.54 11.11 5.18
CA ALA A 77 -4.98 11.91 4.09
C ALA A 77 -5.76 13.23 3.90
N PHE A 78 -7.09 13.18 3.94
CA PHE A 78 -7.93 14.39 3.83
C PHE A 78 -7.83 15.29 5.06
N ARG A 79 -7.64 14.73 6.26
CA ARG A 79 -7.33 15.52 7.46
C ARG A 79 -6.01 16.26 7.33
N ALA A 80 -4.98 15.60 6.81
CA ALA A 80 -3.69 16.24 6.55
C ALA A 80 -3.85 17.40 5.55
N VAL A 81 -4.64 17.23 4.49
CA VAL A 81 -4.93 18.33 3.55
C VAL A 81 -5.58 19.53 4.24
N LEU A 82 -6.58 19.33 5.10
CA LEU A 82 -7.21 20.44 5.83
C LEU A 82 -6.26 21.12 6.81
N ALA A 83 -5.38 20.35 7.47
CA ALA A 83 -4.36 20.92 8.35
C ALA A 83 -3.36 21.78 7.57
N SER A 84 -2.88 21.28 6.42
CA SER A 84 -2.03 22.02 5.48
C SER A 84 -2.67 23.33 5.03
N VAL A 85 -3.92 23.27 4.56
CA VAL A 85 -4.65 24.47 4.12
C VAL A 85 -4.90 25.44 5.28
N GLY A 86 -5.25 24.93 6.46
CA GLY A 86 -5.40 25.75 7.67
C GLY A 86 -4.10 26.44 8.11
N SER A 87 -2.94 25.90 7.73
CA SER A 87 -1.63 26.52 7.95
C SER A 87 -1.21 27.53 6.88
N GLY A 88 -2.05 27.77 5.87
CA GLY A 88 -1.80 28.73 4.79
C GLY A 88 -1.29 28.11 3.48
N GLU A 89 -1.22 26.78 3.38
CA GLU A 89 -0.86 26.11 2.13
C GLU A 89 -2.00 26.21 1.10
N ARG A 90 -1.65 26.29 -0.20
CA ARG A 90 -2.65 26.28 -1.27
C ARG A 90 -3.29 24.90 -1.37
N LEU A 91 -4.62 24.84 -1.54
CA LEU A 91 -5.37 23.58 -1.60
C LEU A 91 -4.84 22.63 -2.68
N GLY A 92 -4.55 23.12 -3.88
CA GLY A 92 -3.95 22.30 -4.94
C GLY A 92 -2.63 21.63 -4.52
N THR A 93 -1.76 22.36 -3.82
CA THR A 93 -0.47 21.82 -3.34
C THR A 93 -0.68 20.79 -2.23
N ALA A 94 -1.62 21.04 -1.31
CA ALA A 94 -1.96 20.08 -0.27
C ALA A 94 -2.56 18.78 -0.85
N LEU A 95 -3.35 18.88 -1.91
CA LEU A 95 -3.94 17.72 -2.62
C LEU A 95 -2.88 16.88 -3.36
N ASP A 96 -1.79 17.49 -3.84
CA ASP A 96 -0.69 16.79 -4.52
C ASP A 96 0.05 15.79 -3.62
N GLU A 97 -0.09 15.91 -2.29
CA GLU A 97 0.48 14.96 -1.33
C GLU A 97 -0.38 13.70 -1.17
N ILE A 98 -1.68 13.75 -1.49
CA ILE A 98 -2.58 12.59 -1.33
C ILE A 98 -2.11 11.36 -2.12
N PRO A 99 -1.70 11.45 -3.41
CA PRO A 99 -1.25 10.27 -4.17
C PRO A 99 0.06 9.69 -3.63
N ARG A 100 0.85 10.47 -2.89
CA ARG A 100 2.06 9.96 -2.20
C ARG A 100 1.69 9.11 -0.99
N VAL A 101 0.60 9.45 -0.31
CA VAL A 101 0.11 8.76 0.90
C VAL A 101 -0.79 7.58 0.57
N LEU A 102 -1.74 7.77 -0.36
CA LEU A 102 -2.76 6.78 -0.74
C LEU A 102 -2.35 5.95 -1.97
N GLY A 103 -1.30 6.35 -2.68
CA GLY A 103 -0.85 5.72 -3.90
C GLY A 103 -1.46 6.32 -5.16
N PRO A 104 -1.01 5.87 -6.35
CA PRO A 104 -1.34 6.48 -7.63
C PRO A 104 -2.83 6.40 -8.00
N ILE A 105 -3.59 5.50 -7.37
CA ILE A 105 -5.03 5.35 -7.59
C ILE A 105 -5.83 6.59 -7.14
N ALA A 106 -5.31 7.38 -6.20
CA ALA A 106 -5.95 8.60 -5.74
C ALA A 106 -5.69 9.82 -6.64
N ARG A 107 -4.78 9.71 -7.61
CA ARG A 107 -4.35 10.82 -8.48
C ARG A 107 -5.50 11.45 -9.30
N PRO A 108 -6.40 10.69 -9.93
CA PRO A 108 -7.51 11.30 -10.67
C PRO A 108 -8.44 12.11 -9.78
N LEU A 109 -8.64 11.69 -8.53
CA LEU A 109 -9.47 12.40 -7.55
C LEU A 109 -8.85 13.75 -7.18
N THR A 110 -7.54 13.78 -6.95
CA THR A 110 -6.83 15.00 -6.53
C THR A 110 -6.73 16.01 -7.66
N GLU A 111 -6.53 15.54 -8.89
CA GLU A 111 -6.55 16.38 -10.09
C GLU A 111 -7.91 17.05 -10.28
N ILE A 112 -9.02 16.28 -10.18
CA ILE A 112 -10.39 16.83 -10.27
C ILE A 112 -10.66 17.85 -9.16
N LEU A 113 -10.21 17.59 -7.93
CA LEU A 113 -10.38 18.51 -6.81
C LEU A 113 -9.55 19.80 -6.97
N ALA A 114 -8.31 19.69 -7.44
CA ALA A 114 -7.43 20.83 -7.71
C ALA A 114 -7.95 21.69 -8.86
N ASP A 115 -8.53 21.07 -9.89
CA ASP A 115 -9.21 21.77 -10.98
C ASP A 115 -10.48 22.47 -10.47
N GLY A 116 -11.27 21.81 -9.62
CA GLY A 116 -12.47 22.39 -9.01
C GLY A 116 -12.20 23.63 -8.16
N ASP A 117 -11.07 23.67 -7.45
CA ASP A 117 -10.62 24.84 -6.67
C ASP A 117 -10.28 26.06 -7.54
N ARG A 118 -9.65 25.82 -8.71
CA ARG A 118 -9.22 26.88 -9.62
C ARG A 118 -10.35 27.51 -10.42
N LEU A 119 -11.42 26.76 -10.63
CA LEU A 119 -12.38 27.07 -11.69
C LEU A 119 -13.71 27.66 -11.19
N GLY A 120 -14.08 27.50 -9.92
CA GLY A 120 -15.41 27.92 -9.45
C GLY A 120 -16.54 27.38 -10.36
N ILE A 121 -16.32 26.22 -10.99
CA ILE A 121 -17.11 25.72 -12.12
C ILE A 121 -18.37 24.99 -11.64
N PRO A 122 -19.48 25.08 -12.40
CA PRO A 122 -20.77 24.53 -12.03
C PRO A 122 -20.70 23.03 -11.72
N ILE A 123 -21.32 22.65 -10.60
CA ILE A 123 -21.42 21.31 -10.01
C ILE A 123 -21.80 20.22 -11.03
N ASP A 124 -22.45 20.62 -12.11
CA ASP A 124 -23.04 19.83 -13.19
C ASP A 124 -22.01 19.03 -14.00
N GLN A 125 -20.85 19.61 -14.35
CA GLN A 125 -19.82 18.90 -15.13
C GLN A 125 -19.06 17.87 -14.30
N ILE A 126 -18.74 18.21 -13.05
CA ILE A 126 -18.07 17.31 -12.09
C ILE A 126 -19.01 16.15 -11.75
N ALA A 127 -20.30 16.43 -11.53
CA ALA A 127 -21.31 15.41 -11.25
C ALA A 127 -21.56 14.44 -12.42
N TYR A 128 -21.42 14.90 -13.67
CA TYR A 128 -21.55 14.06 -14.86
C TYR A 128 -20.36 13.09 -15.00
N GLN A 129 -19.12 13.58 -14.91
CA GLN A 129 -17.93 12.74 -15.01
C GLN A 129 -17.85 11.70 -13.89
N LEU A 130 -18.19 12.09 -12.66
CA LEU A 130 -18.22 11.17 -11.52
C LEU A 130 -19.40 10.17 -11.61
N SER A 131 -20.54 10.54 -12.21
CA SER A 131 -21.64 9.59 -12.45
C SER A 131 -21.27 8.46 -13.42
N ILE A 132 -20.45 8.77 -14.43
CA ILE A 132 -19.92 7.78 -15.38
C ILE A 132 -18.95 6.84 -14.64
N ALA A 133 -18.05 7.39 -13.82
CA ALA A 133 -17.14 6.59 -13.01
C ALA A 133 -17.88 5.66 -12.02
N ALA A 134 -18.92 6.14 -11.33
CA ALA A 134 -19.75 5.35 -10.43
C ALA A 134 -20.53 4.23 -11.14
N ARG A 135 -21.07 4.48 -12.33
CA ARG A 135 -21.75 3.45 -13.15
C ARG A 135 -20.79 2.36 -13.62
N HIS A 136 -19.58 2.74 -14.02
CA HIS A 136 -18.53 1.76 -14.34
C HIS A 136 -18.08 0.96 -13.12
N HIS A 137 -18.09 1.56 -11.92
CA HIS A 137 -17.75 0.89 -10.67
C HIS A 137 -18.80 -0.15 -10.24
N ARG A 138 -20.11 0.18 -10.27
CA ARG A 138 -21.19 -0.80 -10.00
C ARG A 138 -21.11 -2.02 -10.92
N ARG A 139 -20.71 -1.82 -12.16
CA ARG A 139 -20.54 -2.91 -13.14
C ARG A 139 -19.32 -3.79 -12.83
N ARG A 140 -18.22 -3.21 -12.33
CA ARG A 140 -17.01 -3.96 -11.92
C ARG A 140 -17.14 -4.70 -10.59
N GLN A 141 -17.99 -4.21 -9.67
CA GLN A 141 -18.32 -4.93 -8.43
C GLN A 141 -19.11 -6.23 -8.68
N ALA A 142 -19.96 -6.25 -9.72
CA ALA A 142 -20.67 -7.47 -10.12
C ALA A 142 -19.74 -8.55 -10.68
N GLU A 143 -18.63 -8.17 -11.33
CA GLU A 143 -17.66 -9.10 -11.94
C GLU A 143 -16.57 -9.59 -10.96
N SER A 144 -16.25 -8.82 -9.91
CA SER A 144 -15.14 -9.12 -9.00
C SER A 144 -15.42 -10.29 -8.04
N SER A 145 -16.69 -10.61 -7.81
CA SER A 145 -17.13 -11.69 -6.89
C SER A 145 -16.86 -13.10 -7.44
N ALA A 146 -16.62 -13.26 -8.75
CA ALA A 146 -16.57 -14.59 -9.37
C ALA A 146 -15.16 -15.13 -9.72
N ARG A 147 -14.08 -14.32 -9.71
CA ARG A 147 -12.79 -14.74 -10.33
C ARG A 147 -11.51 -14.64 -9.48
N LYS A 148 -11.55 -14.20 -8.23
CA LYS A 148 -10.31 -13.90 -7.46
C LYS A 148 -9.84 -14.99 -6.49
N LEU A 149 -10.47 -16.17 -6.46
CA LEU A 149 -10.15 -17.21 -5.48
C LEU A 149 -8.84 -18.00 -5.73
N PRO A 150 -8.43 -18.37 -6.97
CA PRO A 150 -7.28 -19.27 -7.12
C PRO A 150 -5.91 -18.57 -7.16
N VAL A 151 -5.84 -17.34 -7.68
CA VAL A 151 -4.55 -16.72 -8.07
C VAL A 151 -3.85 -16.01 -6.91
N GLN A 152 -4.59 -15.50 -5.90
CA GLN A 152 -3.99 -14.84 -4.73
C GLN A 152 -3.34 -15.82 -3.73
N LEU A 153 -3.58 -17.14 -3.87
CA LEU A 153 -3.00 -18.18 -3.02
C LEU A 153 -1.75 -18.87 -3.61
N ALA A 154 -1.49 -18.74 -4.91
CA ALA A 154 -0.36 -19.40 -5.57
C ALA A 154 0.98 -18.65 -5.36
N VAL A 155 0.97 -17.31 -5.35
CA VAL A 155 2.18 -16.48 -5.21
C VAL A 155 2.86 -16.62 -3.83
N PRO A 156 2.13 -16.72 -2.69
CA PRO A 156 2.72 -16.97 -1.38
C PRO A 156 3.46 -18.30 -1.27
N LEU A 157 3.05 -19.33 -2.03
CA LEU A 157 3.64 -20.66 -1.97
C LEU A 157 5.06 -20.65 -2.56
N VAL A 158 5.27 -19.96 -3.69
CA VAL A 158 6.57 -19.86 -4.39
C VAL A 158 7.59 -19.03 -3.58
N ALA A 159 7.13 -17.99 -2.88
CA ALA A 159 7.99 -17.19 -2.01
C ALA A 159 8.45 -17.93 -0.74
N CYS A 160 7.84 -19.08 -0.42
CA CYS A 160 8.22 -19.94 0.71
C CYS A 160 9.16 -21.09 0.30
N THR A 161 9.20 -21.49 -0.97
CA THR A 161 10.10 -22.52 -1.50
C THR A 161 11.54 -22.01 -1.66
N LEU A 162 11.70 -20.75 -2.05
CA LEU A 162 13.01 -20.12 -2.27
C LEU A 162 13.93 -20.12 -1.03
N PRO A 163 13.47 -19.80 0.20
CA PRO A 163 14.32 -19.89 1.39
C PRO A 163 14.70 -21.34 1.74
N SER A 164 13.80 -22.31 1.49
CA SER A 164 14.11 -23.72 1.71
C SER A 164 15.22 -24.23 0.79
N PHE A 165 15.27 -23.72 -0.46
CA PHE A 165 16.31 -24.08 -1.42
C PHE A 165 17.69 -23.56 -1.02
N VAL A 166 17.76 -22.31 -0.53
CA VAL A 166 19.01 -21.69 -0.05
C VAL A 166 19.57 -22.45 1.16
N VAL A 167 18.71 -22.87 2.09
CA VAL A 167 19.11 -23.68 3.25
C VAL A 167 19.62 -25.06 2.81
N LEU A 168 18.94 -25.73 1.87
CA LEU A 168 19.37 -27.04 1.38
C LEU A 168 20.71 -27.02 0.65
N VAL A 169 21.09 -25.92 -0.01
CA VAL A 169 22.35 -25.82 -0.75
C VAL A 169 23.52 -25.40 0.16
N ILE A 170 23.29 -24.49 1.12
CA ILE A 170 24.37 -23.93 1.96
C ILE A 170 24.79 -24.90 3.08
N VAL A 171 23.84 -25.62 3.69
CA VAL A 171 24.11 -26.57 4.78
C VAL A 171 25.13 -27.67 4.41
N PRO A 172 25.00 -28.40 3.27
CA PRO A 172 25.94 -29.47 2.93
C PRO A 172 27.33 -28.95 2.56
N VAL A 173 27.46 -27.75 2.00
CA VAL A 173 28.76 -27.14 1.68
C VAL A 173 29.55 -26.82 2.95
N ILE A 174 28.85 -26.39 4.00
CA ILE A 174 29.46 -26.16 5.32
C ILE A 174 29.79 -27.49 6.01
N ALA A 175 28.90 -28.48 5.94
CA ALA A 175 29.15 -29.81 6.49
C ALA A 175 30.38 -30.48 5.83
N ALA A 176 30.53 -30.33 4.51
CA ALA A 176 31.65 -30.87 3.76
C ALA A 176 32.98 -30.18 4.11
N THR A 177 32.97 -28.85 4.31
CA THR A 177 34.18 -28.09 4.67
C THR A 177 34.63 -28.35 6.11
N LEU A 178 33.69 -28.58 7.05
CA LEU A 178 34.01 -29.02 8.42
C LEU A 178 34.50 -30.47 8.49
N GLY A 179 34.01 -31.35 7.61
CA GLY A 179 34.47 -32.74 7.52
C GLY A 179 35.92 -32.89 7.09
N HIS A 180 36.43 -31.97 6.27
CA HIS A 180 37.79 -32.03 5.73
C HIS A 180 38.90 -31.62 6.72
N ILE A 181 38.54 -31.02 7.86
CA ILE A 181 39.47 -30.54 8.90
C ILE A 181 39.70 -31.60 10.00
N ARG A 182 38.92 -32.70 10.00
CA ARG A 182 38.86 -33.64 11.13
C ARG A 182 39.28 -35.07 10.79
N ILE A 183 40.36 -35.26 10.04
CA ILE A 183 41.03 -36.57 9.95
C ILE A 183 42.55 -36.42 10.02
N PRO A 184 43.14 -36.42 11.24
CA PRO A 184 44.46 -37.00 11.48
C PRO A 184 44.26 -38.28 12.30
N THR A 185 44.07 -39.40 11.62
CA THR A 185 44.30 -40.71 12.25
C THR A 185 45.77 -41.03 12.09
N SER A 186 46.49 -40.96 13.21
CA SER A 186 47.71 -41.70 13.60
C SER A 186 48.53 -42.35 12.48
#